data_AF-A0A957BCM6-F1
#
_entry.id   AF-A0A957BCM6-F1
#
_cell.length_a   1.000
_cell.length_b   1.000
_cell.length_c   1.000
_cell.angle_alpha   90.00
_cell.angle_beta   90.00
_cell.angle_gamma   90.00
#
_symmetry.space_group_name_H-M   'P 1'
#
loop_
_entity.id
_entity.type
_entity.pdbx_description
1 polymer ?
#
loop_
_entity_poly.entity_id
_entity_poly.type
_entity_poly.pdbx_seq_one_letter_code
_entity_poly.pdbx_strand_id
1 'polypeptide(L)'
;ELREGARTPKPGETELDYGMIGESGTLEAEPGLWIHVTKVASIQTDLILNELLRGTDLHNDMPGNTIIIANRELEILDGVTNQPHTAVWVDIPRDPDCLVCGDKLRLNDEARQTMSLDDLDTSIVFEEDEGEAG
;
A
#
# COMPACT_ATOMS: atom_id res chain seq x y z
N GLU A 1 -25.02 4.42 9.98
CA GLU A 1 -24.06 4.33 11.08
C GLU A 1 -22.70 4.80 10.57
N LEU A 2 -22.07 5.74 11.29
CA LEU A 2 -20.75 6.27 10.94
C LEU A 2 -19.69 5.25 11.35
N ARG A 3 -18.71 5.01 10.47
CA ARG A 3 -17.70 3.95 10.58
C ARG A 3 -17.13 3.82 11.99
N GLU A 4 -17.28 2.63 12.55
CA GLU A 4 -16.69 2.16 13.80
C GLU A 4 -15.15 2.27 13.68
N GLY A 5 -14.59 3.37 14.19
CA GLY A 5 -13.18 3.70 14.03
C GLY A 5 -12.88 5.20 14.00
N ALA A 6 -13.87 6.05 13.69
CA ALA A 6 -13.72 7.49 13.86
C ALA A 6 -13.82 7.86 15.35
N ARG A 7 -12.68 8.05 16.02
CA ARG A 7 -12.66 8.66 17.36
C ARG A 7 -13.12 10.12 17.24
N THR A 8 -14.26 10.44 17.85
CA THR A 8 -14.64 11.83 18.13
C THR A 8 -13.76 12.32 19.27
N PRO A 9 -12.90 13.34 19.06
CA PRO A 9 -12.03 13.79 20.12
C PRO A 9 -12.85 14.36 21.29
N LYS A 10 -12.52 13.95 22.52
CA LYS A 10 -13.14 14.46 23.73
C LYS A 10 -12.76 15.93 23.96
N PRO A 11 -13.61 16.76 24.60
CA PRO A 11 -13.22 18.12 24.97
C PRO A 11 -12.01 18.08 25.91
N GLY A 12 -10.86 18.56 25.45
CA GLY A 12 -9.58 18.48 26.16
C GLY A 12 -8.64 17.35 25.72
N GLU A 13 -8.98 16.55 24.71
CA GLU A 13 -7.99 15.69 24.04
C GLU A 13 -7.05 16.56 23.20
N THR A 14 -5.75 16.45 23.51
CA THR A 14 -4.67 17.10 22.79
C THR A 14 -4.73 16.70 21.31
N GLU A 15 -4.61 17.69 20.44
CA GLU A 15 -4.45 17.53 18.99
C GLU A 15 -3.40 16.44 18.72
N LEU A 16 -3.69 15.53 17.77
CA LEU A 16 -2.74 14.49 17.40
C LEU A 16 -1.42 15.16 17.00
N ASP A 17 -0.40 14.93 17.82
CA ASP A 17 0.89 15.57 17.69
C ASP A 17 1.65 14.96 16.50
N TYR A 18 1.57 15.61 15.35
CA TYR A 18 2.29 15.24 14.13
C TYR A 18 3.76 15.73 14.13
N GLY A 19 4.32 16.07 15.30
CA GLY A 19 5.66 16.61 15.46
C GLY A 19 5.61 18.07 15.89
N MET A 20 5.29 18.29 17.16
CA MET A 20 5.44 19.57 17.81
C MET A 20 6.93 19.90 17.87
N ILE A 21 7.24 21.07 17.33
CA ILE A 21 8.56 21.68 17.38
C ILE A 21 8.78 22.15 18.82
N GLY A 22 9.75 21.57 19.53
CA GLY A 22 10.12 21.99 20.87
C GLY A 22 10.75 23.41 20.90
N GLU A 23 11.00 23.94 22.09
CA GLU A 23 11.52 25.31 22.29
C GLU A 23 12.87 25.58 21.57
N SER A 24 13.64 24.52 21.29
CA SER A 24 14.88 24.60 20.52
C SER A 24 14.69 24.60 18.99
N GLY A 25 13.45 24.54 18.49
CA GLY A 25 13.17 24.49 17.05
C GLY A 25 13.29 23.10 16.41
N THR A 26 13.50 22.05 17.20
CA THR A 26 13.54 20.65 16.74
C THR A 26 12.20 19.97 16.97
N LEU A 27 11.73 19.20 15.98
CA LEU A 27 10.61 18.27 16.16
C LEU A 27 10.94 17.34 17.35
N GLU A 28 10.02 17.20 18.31
CA GLU A 28 10.14 16.15 19.34
C GLU A 28 10.01 14.73 18.74
N ALA A 29 9.44 14.62 17.54
CA ALA A 29 9.54 13.42 16.72
C ALA A 29 11.01 13.18 16.31
N GLU A 30 11.49 11.95 16.45
CA GLU A 30 12.87 11.57 16.09
C GLU A 30 13.26 12.21 14.74
N PRO A 31 14.33 13.02 14.65
CA PRO A 31 14.70 13.76 13.43
C PRO A 31 14.77 12.91 12.16
N GLY A 32 15.00 11.60 12.29
CA GLY A 32 14.96 10.63 11.19
C GLY A 32 13.59 10.47 10.54
N LEU A 33 12.49 10.67 11.28
CA LEU A 33 11.12 10.58 10.76
C LEU A 33 10.87 11.67 9.71
N TRP A 34 11.25 12.92 9.99
CA TRP A 34 11.08 14.03 9.05
C TRP A 34 11.88 13.81 7.77
N ILE A 35 13.15 13.40 7.88
CA ILE A 35 14.01 13.14 6.72
C ILE A 35 13.39 12.07 5.80
N HIS A 36 12.83 11.01 6.39
CA HIS A 36 12.20 9.94 5.63
C HIS A 36 10.88 10.39 5.00
N VAL A 37 10.04 11.12 5.71
CA VAL A 37 8.78 11.66 5.17
C VAL A 37 9.05 12.56 3.97
N THR A 38 9.99 13.50 4.08
CA THR A 38 10.33 14.39 2.96
C THR A 38 10.91 13.61 1.79
N LYS A 39 11.77 12.61 2.04
CA LYS A 39 12.34 11.76 0.97
C LYS A 39 11.25 10.97 0.25
N VAL A 40 10.35 10.34 1.00
CA VAL A 40 9.23 9.57 0.42
C VAL A 40 8.35 10.48 -0.43
N ALA A 41 7.99 11.67 0.08
CA ALA A 41 7.17 12.63 -0.67
C ALA A 41 7.85 13.10 -1.96
N SER A 42 9.14 13.44 -1.92
CA SER A 42 9.91 13.83 -3.11
C SER A 42 9.98 12.71 -4.13
N ILE A 43 10.31 11.49 -3.69
CA ILE A 43 10.37 10.31 -4.56
C ILE A 43 9.01 10.03 -5.20
N GLN A 44 7.93 10.03 -4.42
CA GLN A 44 6.58 9.82 -4.97
C GLN A 44 6.21 10.89 -6.01
N THR A 45 6.58 12.16 -5.75
CA THR A 45 6.36 13.25 -6.69
C THR A 45 7.10 12.99 -8.00
N ASP A 46 8.38 12.63 -7.93
CA ASP A 46 9.21 12.35 -9.11
C ASP A 46 8.65 11.17 -9.93
N LEU A 47 8.21 10.09 -9.25
CA LEU A 47 7.59 8.94 -9.92
C LEU A 47 6.31 9.32 -10.65
N ILE A 48 5.44 10.09 -10.02
CA ILE A 48 4.17 10.53 -10.60
C ILE A 48 4.42 11.49 -11.77
N LEU A 49 5.35 12.43 -11.62
CA LEU A 49 5.71 13.33 -12.71
C LEU A 49 6.29 12.57 -13.90
N ASN A 50 7.17 11.60 -13.68
CA ASN A 50 7.73 10.76 -14.73
C ASN A 50 6.64 9.94 -15.44
N GLU A 51 5.67 9.42 -14.69
CA GLU A 51 4.50 8.71 -15.22
C GLU A 51 3.64 9.60 -16.12
N LEU A 52 3.37 10.84 -15.69
CA LEU A 52 2.62 11.83 -16.49
C LEU A 52 3.33 12.22 -17.79
N LEU A 53 4.64 12.02 -17.87
CA LEU A 53 5.45 12.30 -19.05
C LEU A 53 5.52 11.12 -20.03
N ARG A 54 4.83 10.00 -19.79
CA ARG A 54 4.80 8.85 -20.71
C ARG A 54 4.46 9.28 -22.14
N GLY A 55 5.23 8.76 -23.10
CA GLY A 55 5.09 9.08 -24.53
C GLY A 55 5.80 10.36 -24.97
N THR A 56 6.51 11.04 -24.06
CA THR A 56 7.40 12.16 -24.38
C THR A 56 8.87 11.74 -24.26
N ASP A 57 9.77 12.52 -24.87
CA ASP A 57 11.23 12.31 -24.76
C ASP A 57 11.78 12.55 -23.34
N LEU A 58 10.96 13.06 -22.42
CA LEU A 58 11.34 13.32 -21.02
C LEU A 58 10.98 12.16 -20.07
N HIS A 59 10.27 11.13 -20.56
CA HIS A 59 9.98 9.94 -19.76
C HIS A 59 11.26 9.10 -19.59
N ASN A 60 11.54 8.70 -18.36
CA ASN A 60 12.64 7.81 -18.04
C ASN A 60 12.12 6.43 -17.64
N ASP A 61 12.74 5.38 -18.15
CA ASP A 61 12.46 4.03 -17.69
C ASP A 61 12.94 3.85 -16.25
N MET A 62 12.09 3.27 -15.41
CA MET A 62 12.40 3.05 -14.01
C MET A 62 13.40 1.89 -13.85
N PRO A 63 14.47 2.01 -13.04
CA PRO A 63 15.49 0.97 -12.90
C PRO A 63 15.00 -0.32 -12.24
N GLY A 64 13.85 -0.29 -11.57
CA GLY A 64 13.23 -1.45 -10.95
C GLY A 64 11.81 -1.13 -10.48
N ASN A 65 11.16 -2.12 -9.86
CA ASN A 65 9.77 -1.99 -9.42
C ASN A 65 9.59 -1.51 -7.97
N THR A 66 10.66 -1.47 -7.16
CA THR A 66 10.60 -1.11 -5.74
C THR A 66 11.78 -0.23 -5.33
N ILE A 67 11.52 0.81 -4.52
CA ILE A 67 12.55 1.63 -3.85
C ILE A 67 12.53 1.30 -2.37
N ILE A 68 13.71 1.08 -1.78
CA ILE A 68 13.83 0.88 -0.34
C ILE A 68 14.69 1.98 0.27
N ILE A 69 14.19 2.56 1.35
CA ILE A 69 14.86 3.61 2.13
C ILE A 69 14.95 3.11 3.56
N ALA A 70 16.17 3.05 4.11
CA ALA A 70 16.41 2.50 5.43
C ALA A 70 17.15 3.50 6.32
N ASN A 71 16.80 3.53 7.62
CA ASN A 71 17.50 4.35 8.62
C ASN A 71 18.83 3.74 9.05
N ARG A 72 19.04 2.47 8.73
CA ARG A 72 20.21 1.68 9.10
C ARG A 72 20.65 0.85 7.91
N GLU A 73 21.86 0.35 7.99
CA GLU A 73 22.37 -0.60 7.02
C GLU A 73 21.51 -1.87 7.06
N LEU A 74 21.05 -2.29 5.89
CA LEU A 74 20.20 -3.48 5.75
C LEU A 74 20.56 -4.21 4.46
N GLU A 75 20.80 -5.51 4.57
CA GLU A 75 20.81 -6.40 3.41
C GLU A 75 19.35 -6.76 3.08
N ILE A 76 18.94 -6.42 1.86
CA ILE A 76 17.55 -6.56 1.41
C ILE A 76 17.38 -7.79 0.54
N LEU A 77 18.36 -8.01 -0.35
CA LEU A 77 18.50 -9.16 -1.22
C LEU A 77 19.94 -9.62 -1.09
N ASP A 78 20.20 -10.90 -1.35
CA ASP A 78 21.55 -11.46 -1.29
C ASP A 78 22.52 -10.60 -2.11
N GLY A 79 23.51 -10.02 -1.43
CA GLY A 79 24.54 -9.18 -2.05
C GLY A 79 24.12 -7.73 -2.34
N VAL A 80 22.92 -7.30 -1.94
CA VAL A 80 22.44 -5.91 -2.05
C VAL A 80 22.25 -5.30 -0.67
N THR A 81 23.19 -4.43 -0.29
CA THR A 81 23.17 -3.70 0.97
C THR A 81 22.73 -2.26 0.75
N ASN A 82 21.68 -1.84 1.46
CA ASN A 82 21.25 -0.45 1.51
C ASN A 82 21.95 0.26 2.67
N GLN A 83 22.66 1.34 2.37
CA GLN A 83 23.36 2.14 3.38
C GLN A 83 22.38 3.05 4.15
N PRO A 84 22.69 3.40 5.41
CA PRO A 84 21.84 4.29 6.20
C PRO A 84 21.47 5.58 5.46
N HIS A 85 20.18 5.91 5.47
CA HIS A 85 19.60 7.10 4.84
C HIS A 85 19.81 7.19 3.32
N THR A 86 20.14 6.09 2.65
CA THR A 86 20.19 6.02 1.18
C THR A 86 18.92 5.37 0.61
N ALA A 87 18.82 5.37 -0.72
CA ALA A 87 17.75 4.72 -1.46
C ALA A 87 18.35 3.73 -2.44
N VAL A 88 17.78 2.53 -2.51
CA VAL A 88 18.20 1.48 -3.46
C VAL A 88 16.98 1.03 -4.26
N TRP A 89 17.16 0.94 -5.56
CA TRP A 89 16.22 0.30 -6.48
C TRP A 89 16.44 -1.20 -6.48
N VAL A 90 15.36 -1.96 -6.34
CA VAL A 90 15.37 -3.41 -6.42
C VAL A 90 14.17 -3.88 -7.23
N ASP A 91 14.33 -5.05 -7.86
CA ASP A 91 13.23 -5.78 -8.47
C ASP A 91 12.77 -6.90 -7.55
N ILE A 92 11.60 -6.73 -6.98
CA ILE A 92 10.95 -7.74 -6.14
C ILE A 92 9.96 -8.51 -7.03
N PRO A 93 10.19 -9.81 -7.29
CA PRO A 93 9.25 -10.61 -8.06
C PRO A 93 7.94 -10.76 -7.27
N ARG A 94 6.82 -10.77 -7.99
CA ARG A 94 5.53 -11.07 -7.37
C ARG A 94 5.46 -12.55 -7.02
N ASP A 95 4.99 -12.87 -5.83
CA ASP A 95 4.71 -14.26 -5.43
C ASP A 95 3.43 -14.76 -6.13
N PRO A 96 3.53 -15.80 -6.99
CA PRO A 96 2.38 -16.34 -7.71
C PRO A 96 1.36 -17.01 -6.78
N ASP A 97 1.78 -17.47 -5.60
CA ASP A 97 0.92 -18.13 -4.62
C ASP A 97 0.40 -17.16 -3.53
N CYS A 98 0.64 -15.86 -3.69
CA CYS A 98 0.16 -14.85 -2.75
C CYS A 98 -1.37 -14.92 -2.58
N LEU A 99 -1.83 -15.08 -1.34
CA LEU A 99 -3.25 -15.17 -0.98
C LEU A 99 -4.06 -13.87 -1.21
N VAL A 100 -3.40 -12.78 -1.62
CA VAL A 100 -4.04 -11.48 -1.88
C VAL A 100 -3.97 -11.12 -3.37
N CYS A 101 -2.81 -11.35 -4.00
CA CYS A 101 -2.53 -10.84 -5.34
C CYS A 101 -1.91 -11.87 -6.29
N GLY A 102 -1.87 -13.13 -5.87
CA GLY A 102 -1.34 -14.25 -6.64
C GLY A 102 -2.19 -14.56 -7.86
N ASP A 103 -1.61 -15.32 -8.79
CA ASP A 103 -2.18 -15.54 -10.12
C ASP A 103 -3.50 -16.31 -10.06
N LYS A 104 -3.66 -17.22 -9.10
CA LYS A 104 -4.89 -17.98 -8.87
C LYS A 104 -6.09 -17.09 -8.54
N LEU A 105 -5.87 -16.01 -7.77
CA LEU A 105 -6.91 -15.04 -7.44
C LEU A 105 -7.21 -14.12 -8.61
N ARG A 106 -6.19 -13.66 -9.34
CA ARG A 106 -6.37 -12.77 -10.50
C ARG A 106 -7.13 -13.46 -11.64
N LEU A 107 -6.81 -14.73 -11.94
CA LEU A 107 -7.53 -15.52 -12.93
C LEU A 107 -9.00 -15.72 -12.53
N ASN A 108 -9.27 -15.92 -11.24
CA ASN A 108 -10.64 -16.03 -10.72
C ASN A 108 -11.39 -14.68 -10.75
N ASP A 109 -10.72 -13.57 -10.47
CA ASP A 109 -11.34 -12.24 -10.53
C ASP A 109 -11.61 -11.79 -11.97
N GLU A 110 -10.72 -12.09 -12.91
CA GLU A 110 -10.98 -11.86 -14.35
C GLU A 110 -12.16 -12.71 -14.83
N ALA A 111 -12.25 -13.98 -14.40
CA ALA A 111 -13.42 -14.82 -14.67
C ALA A 111 -14.70 -14.26 -14.03
N ARG A 112 -14.64 -13.77 -12.78
CA ARG A 112 -15.79 -13.16 -12.09
C ARG A 112 -16.23 -11.83 -12.69
N GLN A 113 -15.30 -11.01 -13.19
CA GLN A 113 -15.64 -9.75 -13.87
C GLN A 113 -16.33 -9.97 -15.22
N THR A 114 -16.19 -11.16 -15.82
CA THR A 114 -16.97 -11.56 -17.01
C THR A 114 -18.32 -12.18 -16.68
N MET A 115 -18.62 -12.49 -15.42
CA MET A 115 -19.93 -12.96 -14.99
C MET A 115 -20.86 -11.77 -14.73
N SER A 116 -22.06 -11.81 -15.28
CA SER A 116 -23.08 -10.81 -14.99
C SER A 116 -23.74 -11.10 -13.64
N LEU A 117 -24.30 -10.07 -13.00
CA LEU A 117 -25.07 -10.24 -11.76
C LEU A 117 -26.28 -11.18 -11.95
N ASP A 118 -26.82 -11.26 -13.17
CA ASP A 118 -27.92 -12.15 -13.54
C ASP A 118 -27.49 -13.64 -13.56
N ASP A 119 -26.21 -13.93 -13.78
CA ASP A 119 -25.69 -15.31 -13.76
C ASP A 119 -25.58 -15.87 -12.33
N LEU A 120 -25.45 -14.98 -11.33
CA LEU A 120 -25.29 -15.37 -9.93
C LEU A 120 -26.62 -15.75 -9.25
N ASP A 121 -27.75 -15.23 -9.73
CA ASP A 121 -29.09 -15.46 -9.15
C ASP A 121 -29.60 -16.90 -9.37
N THR A 122 -29.02 -17.62 -10.33
CA THR A 122 -29.40 -19.02 -10.63
C THR A 122 -28.67 -20.06 -9.75
N SER A 123 -27.71 -19.64 -8.92
CA SER A 123 -26.89 -20.55 -8.11
C SER A 123 -27.35 -20.70 -6.66
N ILE A 124 -28.39 -19.96 -6.24
CA ILE A 124 -29.03 -20.15 -4.94
C ILE A 124 -30.18 -21.15 -5.10
N VAL A 125 -29.83 -22.43 -5.14
CA VAL A 125 -30.82 -23.50 -4.94
C VAL A 125 -31.11 -23.52 -3.43
N PHE A 126 -32.26 -22.96 -3.04
CA PHE A 126 -32.82 -23.24 -1.72
C PHE A 126 -33.21 -24.72 -1.71
N GLU A 127 -32.46 -25.55 -0.98
CA GLU A 127 -32.91 -26.91 -0.65
C GLU A 127 -34.18 -26.77 0.18
N GLU A 128 -35.34 -26.97 -0.46
CA GLU A 128 -36.62 -27.14 0.23
C GLU A 128 -36.54 -28.46 1.02
N ASP A 129 -36.43 -28.32 2.34
CA ASP A 129 -36.42 -29.43 3.30
C ASP A 129 -37.83 -30.05 3.35
N GLU A 130 -38.08 -31.08 2.55
CA GLU A 130 -39.22 -31.99 2.72
C GLU A 130 -38.98 -32.84 3.98
N GLY A 131 -39.65 -32.48 5.09
CA GLY A 131 -39.56 -33.19 6.37
C GLY A 131 -40.88 -33.25 7.14
N GLU A 132 -41.52 -34.40 7.07
CA GLU A 132 -42.83 -34.84 7.57
C GLU A 132 -43.15 -34.67 9.07
N ALA A 133 -44.46 -34.51 9.31
CA ALA A 133 -45.31 -35.15 10.33
C ALA A 133 -45.00 -35.00 11.84
N GLY A 134 -45.96 -34.34 12.51
CA GLY A 134 -46.24 -34.43 13.95
C GLY A 134 -47.58 -33.81 14.29
#